data_AF-A0A6L9ZYH1-F1
#
_entry.id   AF-A0A6L9ZYH1-F1
#
_cell.length_a   1.000
_cell.length_b   1.000
_cell.length_c   1.000
_cell.angle_alpha   90.00
_cell.angle_beta   90.00
_cell.angle_gamma   90.00
#
_symmetry.space_group_name_H-M   'P 1'
#
loop_
_entity.id
_entity.type
_entity.pdbx_description
1 polymer ?
#
loop_
_entity_poly.entity_id
_entity_poly.type
_entity_poly.pdbx_seq_one_letter_code
_entity_poly.pdbx_strand_id
1 'polypeptide(L)' 'MSIRQTIEVRLIGDKKDIDALISSMTDAGKRDGYRLAKQPHYRPSRKEPEDIIAYTEWVIER' A
#
# COMPACT_ATOMS: atom_id res chain seq x y z
N MET A 1 -7.04 24.52 10.53
CA MET A 1 -6.30 23.67 9.58
C MET A 1 -6.63 22.22 9.92
N SER A 2 -7.17 21.43 8.99
CA SER A 2 -7.38 20.00 9.22
C SER A 2 -6.05 19.25 9.12
N ILE A 3 -5.86 18.23 9.95
CA ILE A 3 -4.68 17.36 9.87
C ILE A 3 -4.92 16.38 8.72
N ARG A 4 -4.03 16.40 7.70
CA ARG A 4 -4.01 15.35 6.69
C ARG A 4 -3.46 14.07 7.32
N GLN A 5 -4.29 13.01 7.37
CA GLN A 5 -3.87 11.70 7.86
C GLN A 5 -3.42 10.82 6.70
N THR A 6 -2.30 10.13 6.87
CA THR A 6 -1.71 9.22 5.87
C THR A 6 -1.35 7.89 6.53
N ILE A 7 -1.44 6.80 5.76
CA ILE A 7 -0.99 5.47 6.14
C ILE A 7 0.04 5.04 5.11
N GLU A 8 1.29 4.89 5.54
CA GLU A 8 2.38 4.36 4.72
C GLU A 8 2.66 2.91 5.11
N VAL A 9 2.69 2.03 4.12
CA VAL A 9 2.86 0.58 4.34
C VAL A 9 4.03 0.06 3.51
N ARG A 10 4.84 -0.78 4.15
CA ARG A 10 5.85 -1.61 3.50
C ARG A 10 5.42 -3.06 3.59
N LEU A 11 5.18 -3.68 2.44
CA LEU A 11 4.84 -5.10 2.31
C LEU A 11 6.05 -5.86 1.78
N ILE A 12 6.25 -7.10 2.25
CA ILE A 12 7.32 -7.99 1.81
C ILE A 12 6.70 -9.37 1.60
N GLY A 13 6.93 -9.97 0.43
CA GLY A 13 6.40 -11.28 0.07
C GLY A 13 6.19 -11.42 -1.45
N ASP A 14 5.40 -12.41 -1.83
CA ASP A 14 5.04 -12.67 -3.22
C ASP A 14 4.24 -11.51 -3.85
N LYS A 15 4.61 -11.13 -5.07
CA LYS A 15 3.96 -10.01 -5.78
C LYS A 15 2.45 -10.21 -5.90
N LYS A 16 2.00 -11.43 -6.20
CA LYS A 16 0.57 -11.75 -6.39
C LYS A 16 -0.23 -11.48 -5.12
N ASP A 17 0.29 -11.88 -3.97
CA ASP A 17 -0.39 -11.73 -2.68
C ASP A 17 -0.33 -10.27 -2.21
N ILE A 18 0.80 -9.58 -2.45
CA ILE A 18 0.91 -8.14 -2.24
C ILE A 18 -0.13 -7.37 -3.06
N ASP A 19 -0.27 -7.69 -4.35
CA ASP A 19 -1.24 -7.02 -5.23
C ASP A 19 -2.68 -7.26 -4.74
N ALA A 20 -3.00 -8.50 -4.35
CA ALA A 20 -4.30 -8.84 -3.80
C ALA A 20 -4.60 -8.06 -2.50
N LEU A 21 -3.61 -7.97 -1.60
CA LEU A 21 -3.73 -7.22 -0.35
C LEU A 21 -3.93 -5.72 -0.61
N ILE A 22 -3.14 -5.11 -1.50
CA ILE A 22 -3.26 -3.69 -1.86
C ILE A 22 -4.64 -3.40 -2.46
N SER A 23 -5.16 -4.27 -3.32
CA SER A 23 -6.51 -4.15 -3.87
C SER A 23 -7.56 -4.19 -2.76
N SER A 24 -7.49 -5.20 -1.88
CA SER A 24 -8.43 -5.35 -0.77
C SER A 24 -8.39 -4.15 0.19
N MET A 25 -7.20 -3.64 0.51
CA MET A 25 -7.03 -2.46 1.37
C MET A 25 -7.54 -1.18 0.69
N THR A 26 -7.35 -1.05 -0.63
CA THR A 26 -7.86 0.11 -1.37
C THR A 26 -9.39 0.11 -1.42
N ASP A 27 -10.02 -1.05 -1.61
CA ASP A 27 -11.47 -1.15 -1.63
C ASP A 27 -12.08 -0.97 -0.24
N ALA A 28 -11.42 -1.46 0.82
CA ALA A 28 -11.81 -1.16 2.20
C ALA A 28 -11.63 0.33 2.52
N GLY A 29 -10.44 0.88 2.22
CA GLY A 29 -10.09 2.27 2.49
C GLY A 29 -11.02 3.27 1.81
N LYS A 30 -11.46 3.01 0.57
CA LYS A 30 -12.45 3.85 -0.12
C LYS A 30 -13.74 4.03 0.67
N ARG A 31 -14.21 2.98 1.37
CA ARG A 31 -15.41 3.07 2.23
C ARG A 31 -15.20 3.97 3.44
N ASP A 32 -13.97 4.03 3.93
CA ASP A 32 -13.57 4.81 5.10
C ASP A 32 -13.03 6.22 4.74
N GLY A 33 -13.11 6.62 3.47
CA GLY A 33 -12.67 7.92 2.97
C GLY A 33 -11.16 8.01 2.68
N TYR A 34 -10.47 6.87 2.60
CA TYR A 34 -9.09 6.80 2.14
C TYR A 34 -9.03 6.60 0.63
N ARG A 35 -8.07 7.27 -0.01
CA ARG A 35 -7.67 6.97 -1.38
C ARG A 35 -6.20 6.59 -1.45
N LEU A 36 -5.87 5.79 -2.44
CA LEU A 36 -4.47 5.51 -2.79
C LEU A 36 -3.83 6.80 -3.31
N ALA A 37 -2.79 7.27 -2.63
CA ALA A 37 -2.08 8.50 -3.01
C ALA A 37 -0.90 8.23 -3.94
N LYS A 38 -0.24 7.09 -3.77
CA LYS A 38 0.90 6.68 -4.60
C LYS A 38 0.67 5.27 -5.12
N GLN A 39 0.92 5.08 -6.41
CA GLN A 39 0.97 3.73 -6.98
C GLN A 39 2.04 2.91 -6.25
N PRO A 40 1.81 1.61 -6.02
CA PRO A 40 2.77 0.80 -5.30
C PRO A 40 4.10 0.71 -6.06
N HIS A 41 5.20 1.00 -5.37
CA HIS A 41 6.53 0.83 -5.92
C HIS A 41 7.11 -0.51 -5.49
N TYR A 42 7.42 -1.36 -6.45
CA TYR A 42 7.93 -2.72 -6.22
C TYR A 42 9.43 -2.79 -6.48
N ARG A 43 10.15 -3.48 -5.60
CA ARG A 43 11.56 -3.84 -5.81
C ARG A 43 11.86 -5.24 -5.28
N PRO A 44 12.82 -5.98 -5.86
CA PRO A 44 13.29 -7.23 -5.27
C PRO A 44 13.84 -7.03 -3.86
N SER A 45 13.57 -7.98 -2.97
CA SER A 45 14.20 -8.03 -1.65
C SER A 45 15.68 -8.41 -1.81
N ARG A 46 16.53 -7.77 -1.01
CA ARG A 46 17.97 -8.11 -0.94
C ARG A 46 18.24 -9.27 0.01
N LYS A 47 17.26 -9.61 0.86
CA LYS A 47 17.40 -10.67 1.87
C LYS A 47 16.91 -12.01 1.34
N GLU A 48 15.82 -11.98 0.59
CA GLU A 48 15.11 -13.17 0.09
C GLU A 48 14.86 -12.94 -1.41
N PRO A 49 15.56 -13.64 -2.31
CA PRO A 49 15.50 -13.40 -3.77
C PRO A 49 14.11 -13.53 -4.39
N GLU A 50 13.26 -14.36 -3.81
CA GLU A 50 11.87 -14.61 -4.22
C GLU A 50 10.91 -13.48 -3.81
N ASP A 51 11.26 -12.72 -2.78
CA ASP A 51 10.40 -11.70 -2.21
C ASP A 51 10.45 -10.38 -2.98
N ILE A 52 9.29 -9.75 -3.09
CA ILE A 52 9.15 -8.36 -3.52
C ILE A 52 8.84 -7.49 -2.31
N ILE A 53 9.48 -6.33 -2.26
CA ILE A 53 9.14 -5.26 -1.33
C ILE A 53 8.25 -4.26 -2.08
N ALA A 54 7.05 -4.01 -1.58
CA ALA A 54 6.17 -2.97 -2.08
C ALA A 54 6.02 -1.81 -1.08
N TYR A 55 6.06 -0.59 -1.60
CA TYR A 55 5.82 0.64 -0.85
C TYR A 55 4.59 1.33 -1.39
N THR A 56 3.66 1.69 -0.52
CA THR A 56 2.42 2.37 -0.91
C THR A 56 1.89 3.26 0.22
N GLU A 57 1.01 4.20 -0.14
CA GLU A 57 0.49 5.24 0.74
C GLU A 57 -1.01 5.45 0.45
N TRP A 58 -1.83 5.42 1.51
CA TRP A 58 -3.21 5.86 1.48
C TRP A 58 -3.38 7.15 2.29
N VAL A 59 -4.27 8.03 1.83
CA VAL A 59 -4.52 9.34 2.44
C VAL A 59 -6.01 9.53 2.64
N ILE A 60 -6.39 10.16 3.76
CA ILE A 60 -7.79 10.47 4.03
C ILE A 60 -8.20 11.75 3.32
N GLU A 61 -9.35 11.73 2.64
CA GLU A 61 -9.99 12.92 2.08
C GLU A 61 -11.08 13.37 3.07
N ARG A 62 -10.78 14.33 3.95
CA ARG A 62 -11.73 14.97 4.87
C ARG A 62 -11.68 16.48 4.75
#